data_AF-A0A0G2BQ76-F1
#
_entry.id   AF-A0A0G2BQ76-F1
#
_cell.length_a   1.000
_cell.length_b   1.000
_cell.length_c   1.000
_cell.angle_alpha   90.00
_cell.angle_beta   90.00
_cell.angle_gamma   90.00
#
_symmetry.space_group_name_H-M   'P 1'
#
loop_
_entity.id
_entity.type
_entity.pdbx_description
1 polymer ?
#
loop_
_entity_poly.entity_id
_entity_poly.type
_entity_poly.pdbx_seq_one_letter_code
_entity_poly.pdbx_strand_id
1 'polypeptide(L)' 'MYNFHMDIFKSARFTFWQMSIFKISLLAIGIAIGAYWSETLLPYALALFVIGIMLGLYVVWVWFRQ' A
#
# COMPACT_ATOMS: atom_id res chain seq x y z
N MET A 1 -38.37 -13.57 11.43
CA MET A 1 -37.64 -12.47 10.77
C MET A 1 -36.16 -12.62 11.11
N TYR A 2 -35.34 -13.06 10.15
CA TYR A 2 -33.91 -13.25 10.37
C TYR A 2 -33.21 -11.91 10.15
N ASN A 3 -32.74 -11.28 11.24
CA ASN A 3 -31.96 -10.05 11.16
C ASN A 3 -30.55 -10.40 10.65
N PHE A 4 -30.26 -10.12 9.38
CA PHE A 4 -28.89 -10.08 8.88
C PHE A 4 -28.17 -8.90 9.54
N HIS A 5 -27.54 -9.16 10.69
CA HIS A 5 -26.62 -8.20 11.30
C HIS A 5 -25.34 -8.18 10.45
N MET A 6 -25.29 -7.25 9.51
CA MET A 6 -24.11 -7.01 8.68
C MET A 6 -23.06 -6.27 9.51
N ASP A 7 -22.25 -7.03 10.23
CA ASP A 7 -21.03 -6.61 10.94
C ASP A 7 -19.90 -6.19 9.96
N ILE A 8 -20.24 -5.51 8.85
CA ILE A 8 -19.26 -5.12 7.81
C ILE A 8 -18.23 -4.11 8.35
N PHE A 9 -18.53 -3.50 9.50
CA PHE A 9 -17.67 -2.56 10.21
C PHE A 9 -17.06 -3.17 11.49
N LYS A 10 -16.89 -4.49 11.57
CA LYS A 10 -15.93 -5.02 12.54
C LYS A 10 -14.57 -4.43 12.21
N SER A 11 -14.09 -3.55 13.11
CA SER A 11 -12.76 -2.98 13.12
C SER A 11 -11.76 -4.07 12.79
N ALA A 12 -11.43 -4.20 11.51
CA ALA A 12 -10.46 -5.15 11.02
C ALA A 12 -9.13 -4.68 11.58
N ARG A 13 -8.80 -5.15 12.79
CA ARG A 13 -7.44 -5.13 13.30
C ARG A 13 -6.68 -6.04 12.34
N PHE A 14 -6.24 -5.46 11.24
CA PHE A 14 -5.24 -6.07 10.40
C PHE A 14 -4.13 -6.53 11.35
N THR A 15 -3.97 -7.84 11.46
CA THR A 15 -2.88 -8.39 12.25
C THR A 15 -1.58 -7.87 11.65
N PHE A 16 -0.55 -7.63 12.47
CA PHE A 16 0.76 -7.15 11.98
C PHE A 16 1.28 -7.98 10.80
N TRP A 17 0.97 -9.30 10.79
CA TRP A 17 1.24 -10.22 9.68
C TRP A 17 0.52 -9.88 8.38
N GLN A 18 -0.77 -9.54 8.43
CA GLN A 18 -1.54 -9.16 7.25
C GLN A 18 -1.06 -7.82 6.66
N MET A 19 -0.64 -6.86 7.49
CA MET A 19 -0.03 -5.60 7.00
C MET A 19 1.32 -5.87 6.31
N SER A 20 2.14 -6.75 6.86
CA SER A 20 3.44 -7.09 6.26
C SER A 20 3.28 -7.80 4.91
N ILE A 21 2.35 -8.76 4.81
CA ILE A 21 2.05 -9.44 3.55
C ILE A 21 1.55 -8.42 2.51
N PHE A 22 0.66 -7.52 2.90
CA PHE A 22 0.15 -6.48 2.01
C PHE A 22 1.27 -5.58 1.46
N LYS A 23 2.22 -5.14 2.32
CA LYS A 23 3.39 -4.35 1.90
C LYS A 23 4.26 -5.11 0.89
N ILE A 24 4.50 -6.40 1.13
CA ILE A 24 5.31 -7.25 0.23
C ILE A 24 4.60 -7.44 -1.11
N SER A 25 3.29 -7.71 -1.10
CA SER A 25 2.49 -7.82 -2.33
C SER A 25 2.53 -6.52 -3.14
N LEU A 26 2.41 -5.36 -2.48
CA LEU A 26 2.49 -4.06 -3.12
C LEU A 26 3.86 -3.81 -3.78
N LEU A 27 4.95 -4.17 -3.09
CA LEU A 27 6.30 -4.12 -3.65
C LEU A 27 6.47 -5.04 -4.87
N ALA A 28 5.98 -6.28 -4.77
CA ALA A 28 6.07 -7.24 -5.87
C ALA A 28 5.32 -6.76 -7.13
N ILE A 29 4.13 -6.18 -6.95
CA ILE A 29 3.36 -5.59 -8.06
C ILE A 29 4.11 -4.39 -8.66
N GLY A 30 4.67 -3.50 -7.83
CA GLY A 30 5.46 -2.36 -8.30
C GLY A 30 6.67 -2.79 -9.16
N ILE A 31 7.38 -3.84 -8.72
CA ILE A 31 8.51 -4.41 -9.47
C ILE A 31 8.04 -5.03 -10.78
N ALA A 32 6.95 -5.80 -10.77
CA ALA A 32 6.42 -6.43 -11.98
C ALA A 32 5.99 -5.37 -13.02
N ILE A 33 5.29 -4.32 -12.59
CA ILE A 33 4.90 -3.21 -13.47
C ILE A 33 6.14 -2.50 -14.01
N GLY A 34 7.12 -2.19 -13.16
CA GLY A 34 8.37 -1.55 -13.59
C GLY A 34 9.19 -2.40 -14.57
N ALA A 35 9.16 -3.72 -14.45
CA ALA A 35 9.87 -4.63 -15.33
C ALA A 35 9.20 -4.78 -16.70
N TYR A 36 7.86 -4.89 -16.75
CA TYR A 36 7.13 -5.08 -18.01
C TYR A 36 6.89 -3.77 -18.78
N TRP A 37 6.73 -2.64 -18.09
CA TRP A 37 6.34 -1.35 -18.69
C TRP A 37 7.48 -0.31 -18.59
N SER A 38 8.73 -0.79 -18.54
CA SER A 38 9.92 0.03 -18.30
C SER A 38 10.04 1.21 -19.25
N GLU A 39 9.73 1.03 -20.55
CA GLU A 39 9.81 2.09 -21.56
C GLU A 39 8.88 3.29 -21.25
N THR A 40 7.71 3.01 -20.67
CA THR A 40 6.74 4.06 -20.30
C THR A 40 7.04 4.67 -18.93
N LEU A 41 7.61 3.89 -18.01
CA LEU A 41 7.90 4.35 -16.64
C LEU A 41 9.26 5.03 -16.49
N LEU A 42 10.27 4.69 -17.30
CA LEU A 42 11.63 5.24 -17.21
C LEU A 42 11.68 6.78 -17.24
N PRO A 43 10.93 7.48 -18.13
CA PRO A 43 10.91 8.95 -18.14
C PRO A 43 10.36 9.56 -16.83
N TYR A 44 9.44 8.85 -16.17
CA TYR A 44 8.78 9.30 -14.94
C TYR A 44 9.34 8.64 -13.68
N ALA A 45 10.36 7.78 -13.81
CA ALA A 45 10.89 6.98 -12.70
C ALA A 45 11.37 7.86 -11.55
N LEU A 46 12.04 8.98 -11.87
CA LEU A 46 12.49 9.95 -10.87
C LEU A 46 11.30 10.62 -10.16
N ALA A 47 10.28 11.04 -10.90
CA ALA A 47 9.07 11.64 -10.31
C ALA A 47 8.31 10.65 -9.41
N LEU A 48 8.13 9.42 -9.87
CA LEU A 48 7.51 8.33 -9.09
C LEU A 48 8.32 7.99 -7.84
N PHE A 49 9.64 8.01 -7.94
CA PHE A 49 10.53 7.79 -6.80
C PHE A 49 10.40 8.90 -5.75
N VAL A 50 10.39 10.17 -6.16
CA VAL A 50 10.19 11.32 -5.26
C VAL A 50 8.82 11.24 -4.57
N ILE A 51 7.76 10.95 -5.32
CA ILE A 51 6.41 10.77 -4.76
C ILE A 51 6.40 9.60 -3.76
N GLY A 52 7.05 8.48 -4.10
CA GLY A 52 7.18 7.32 -3.20
C GLY A 52 7.89 7.68 -1.90
N ILE A 53 8.96 8.46 -1.94
CA ILE A 53 9.64 8.97 -0.74
C ILE A 53 8.72 9.87 0.08
N MET A 54 8.03 10.83 -0.55
CA MET A 54 7.14 11.75 0.17
C MET A 54 5.99 11.01 0.87
N LEU A 55 5.37 10.05 0.18
CA LEU A 55 4.33 9.20 0.76
C LEU A 55 4.87 8.32 1.88
N GLY A 56 6.07 7.75 1.72
CA GLY A 56 6.74 6.96 2.75
C GLY A 56 7.00 7.77 4.02
N LEU A 57 7.54 8.98 3.86
CA LEU A 57 7.76 9.91 4.98
C LEU A 57 6.45 10.30 5.66
N TYR A 58 5.39 10.56 4.89
CA TYR A 58 4.07 10.86 5.42
C TYR A 58 3.52 9.69 6.26
N VAL A 59 3.61 8.46 5.76
CA VAL A 59 3.13 7.26 6.49
C VAL A 59 3.91 7.06 7.79
N VAL A 60 5.24 7.22 7.76
CA VAL A 60 6.08 7.13 8.97
C VAL A 60 5.69 8.21 9.97
N TRP A 61 5.48 9.44 9.50
CA TRP A 61 5.07 10.55 10.35
C TRP A 61 3.69 10.36 10.97
N VAL A 62 2.71 9.86 10.21
CA VAL A 62 1.37 9.50 10.74
C VAL A 62 1.50 8.38 11.77
N TRP A 63 2.33 7.38 11.53
CA TRP A 63 2.55 6.28 12.48
C TRP A 63 3.16 6.74 13.80
N PHE A 64 4.10 7.69 13.77
CA PHE A 64 4.64 8.30 15.00
C PHE A 64 3.63 9.17 15.76
N ARG A 65 2.59 9.66 15.08
CA ARG A 65 1.53 10.48 15.69
C ARG A 65 0.37 9.63 16.24
N GLN A 66 0.29 8.35 15.84
CA GLN A 66 -0.73 7.40 16.28
C GLN A 66 -0.36 6.79 17.64
#